data_AF-F5NUU4-F1
#
_entry.id   AF-F5NUU4-F1
#
_cell.length_a   1.000
_cell.length_b   1.000
_cell.length_c   1.000
_cell.angle_alpha   90.00
_cell.angle_beta   90.00
_cell.angle_gamma   90.00
#
_symmetry.space_group_name_H-M   'P 1'
#
loop_
_entity.id
_entity.type
_entity.pdbx_description
1 polymer ?
#
loop_
_entity_poly.entity_id
_entity_poly.type
_entity_poly.pdbx_seq_one_letter_code
_entity_poly.pdbx_strand_id
1 'polypeptide(L)' 'MRFFPDLTAFQQVYPDGNFIDWKIYQSVAAELYAHDLERLC' A
#
# COMPACT_ATOMS: atom_id res chain seq x y z
N MET A 1 -6.04 -4.65 4.52
CA MET A 1 -5.36 -3.70 3.59
C MET A 1 -4.72 -4.45 2.42
N ARG A 2 -4.77 -3.92 1.17
CA ARG A 2 -4.15 -4.59 0.01
C ARG A 2 -2.64 -4.38 -0.01
N PHE A 3 -1.86 -5.40 -0.29
CA PHE A 3 -0.43 -5.25 -0.56
C PHE A 3 -0.17 -5.05 -2.06
N PHE A 4 0.66 -4.06 -2.41
CA PHE A 4 0.98 -3.74 -3.80
C PHE A 4 2.45 -4.05 -4.08
N PRO A 5 2.76 -5.11 -4.87
CA PRO A 5 4.13 -5.52 -5.13
C PRO A 5 4.91 -4.53 -6.01
N ASP A 6 4.21 -3.76 -6.84
CA ASP A 6 4.79 -2.76 -7.74
C ASP A 6 3.87 -1.53 -7.92
N LEU A 7 4.43 -0.46 -8.50
CA LEU A 7 3.71 0.79 -8.72
C LEU A 7 2.55 0.63 -9.71
N THR A 8 2.67 -0.23 -10.71
CA THR A 8 1.62 -0.45 -11.70
C THR A 8 0.39 -1.09 -11.04
N ALA A 9 0.59 -2.06 -10.16
CA ALA A 9 -0.47 -2.66 -9.36
C ALA A 9 -1.14 -1.65 -8.42
N PHE A 10 -0.38 -0.72 -7.84
CA PHE A 10 -0.91 0.39 -7.05
C PHE A 10 -1.77 1.33 -7.89
N GLN A 11 -1.29 1.71 -9.08
CA GLN A 11 -1.98 2.62 -9.99
C GLN A 11 -3.27 2.05 -10.59
N GLN A 12 -3.42 0.73 -10.64
CA GLN A 12 -4.71 0.11 -11.01
C GLN A 12 -5.83 0.43 -10.00
N VAL A 13 -5.49 0.70 -8.74
CA VAL A 13 -6.44 1.03 -7.68
C VAL A 13 -6.46 2.54 -7.39
N TYR A 14 -5.30 3.21 -7.51
CA TYR A 14 -5.12 4.64 -7.34
C TYR A 14 -4.53 5.26 -8.61
N PRO A 15 -5.34 5.56 -9.64
CA PRO A 15 -4.86 5.96 -10.96
C PRO A 15 -3.98 7.21 -10.98
N ASP A 16 -4.27 8.16 -10.08
CA ASP A 16 -3.51 9.41 -9.94
C ASP A 16 -2.32 9.29 -8.97
N GLY A 17 -2.13 8.10 -8.39
CA GLY A 17 -1.09 7.81 -7.42
C GLY A 17 0.30 7.79 -8.06
N ASN A 18 1.24 8.53 -7.47
CA ASN A 18 2.63 8.52 -7.88
C ASN A 18 3.47 7.54 -7.04
N PHE A 19 4.76 7.45 -7.36
CA PHE A 19 5.70 6.57 -6.66
C PHE A 19 5.80 6.83 -5.15
N ILE A 20 5.74 8.09 -4.73
CA ILE A 20 5.82 8.47 -3.32
C ILE A 20 4.53 8.08 -2.60
N ASP A 21 3.37 8.29 -3.21
CA ASP A 21 2.08 7.88 -2.65
C ASP A 21 2.05 6.36 -2.39
N TRP A 22 2.56 5.58 -3.34
CA TRP A 22 2.70 4.13 -3.17
C TRP A 22 3.60 3.76 -1.98
N LYS A 23 4.74 4.44 -1.82
CA LYS A 23 5.68 4.17 -0.71
C LYS A 23 5.09 4.56 0.65
N ILE A 24 4.37 5.68 0.72
CA ILE A 24 3.65 6.08 1.94
C ILE A 24 2.59 5.03 2.27
N TYR A 25 1.78 4.62 1.29
CA TYR A 25 0.76 3.59 1.48
C TYR A 25 1.36 2.28 2.01
N GLN A 26 2.46 1.81 1.41
CA GLN A 26 3.17 0.60 1.82
C GLN A 26 3.74 0.70 3.24
N SER A 27 4.28 1.86 3.63
CA SER A 27 4.76 2.09 4.99
C SER A 27 3.63 2.01 6.02
N VAL A 28 2.49 2.65 5.73
CA VAL A 28 1.31 2.59 6.60
C VAL A 28 0.75 1.17 6.66
N ALA A 29 0.70 0.46 5.53
CA ALA A 29 0.25 -0.93 5.48
C ALA A 29 1.13 -1.86 6.35
N ALA A 30 2.44 -1.68 6.31
CA ALA A 30 3.38 -2.44 7.13
C ALA A 30 3.22 -2.13 8.63
N GLU A 31 3.03 -0.86 8.99
CA GLU A 31 2.79 -0.45 10.38
C GLU A 31 1.48 -1.02 10.92
N LEU A 32 0.38 -0.88 10.19
CA LEU A 32 -0.92 -1.42 10.61
C LEU A 32 -0.90 -2.95 10.75
N TYR A 33 -0.16 -3.64 9.89
CA TYR A 33 0.06 -5.08 10.01
C TYR A 33 0.90 -5.45 11.24
N ALA A 34 2.00 -4.73 11.49
CA ALA A 34 2.87 -4.97 12.63
C ALA A 34 2.17 -4.75 13.98
N HIS A 35 1.15 -3.90 14.01
CA HIS A 35 0.34 -3.61 15.18
C HIS A 35 -0.94 -4.48 15.28
N ASP A 36 -1.09 -5.51 14.43
CA ASP A 36 -2.27 -6.39 14.37
C ASP A 36 -3.61 -5.64 14.13
N LEU A 37 -3.54 -4.42 13.57
CA LEU A 37 -4.71 -3.59 13.30
C LEU A 37 -5.37 -3.94 11.96
N GLU A 38 -4.57 -4.42 10.99
CA GLU A 38 -5.02 -4.78 9.65
C GLU A 38 -4.34 -6.06 9.17
N ARG A 39 -5.08 -6.90 8.44
CA ARG A 39 -4.49 -8.03 7.71
C ARG A 39 -4.10 -7.59 6.30
N LEU A 40 -2.91 -7.98 5.86
CA LEU A 40 -2.47 -7.77 4.47
C LEU A 40 -3.09 -8.85 3.56
N CYS A 41 -3.69 -8.43 2.45
CA CYS A 41 -4.26 -9.31 1.43
C CYS A 41 -3.82 -8.94 0.01
#